data_AF-A0A4R3QEY5-F1
#
_entry.id   AF-A0A4R3QEY5-F1
#
_cell.length_a   1.000
_cell.length_b   1.000
_cell.length_c   1.000
_cell.angle_alpha   90.00
_cell.angle_beta   90.00
_cell.angle_gamma   90.00
#
_symmetry.space_group_name_H-M   'P 1'
#
loop_
_entity.id
_entity.type
_entity.pdbx_description
1 polymer ?
#
loop_
_entity_poly.entity_id
_entity_poly.type
_entity_poly.pdbx_seq_one_letter_code
_entity_poly.pdbx_strand_id
1 'polypeptide(L)'
;MPDPFDILRERLLRAGVGPRTVARYVTELREHLDDLTREMTASGLPEPEARERALVRLGGVDALALPMIIDRRFHSWASKAPWAVFLLVPILAYACTMVLTVAALASVTSPGSASSWFSTASLGARWLTGGLLPIIGAWLLALIAIRQRSRPLWPLLGMGATIVLATMITLAVSLPAPAQTGAIMIGVTLPSVLQILTLAAIVAAPLFLLPPSTRERFFHPRVHS
;
A
#
# COMPACT_ATOMS: atom_id res chain seq x y z
N MET A 1 -10.13 -29.56 7.45
CA MET A 1 -10.93 -28.36 7.78
C MET A 1 -10.02 -27.14 7.75
N PRO A 2 -10.49 -25.95 7.35
CA PRO A 2 -9.71 -24.72 7.47
C PRO A 2 -9.35 -24.47 8.94
N ASP A 3 -8.14 -23.98 9.21
CA ASP A 3 -7.74 -23.59 10.58
C ASP A 3 -8.69 -22.48 11.07
N PRO A 4 -9.35 -22.61 12.25
CA PRO A 4 -10.24 -21.57 12.80
C PRO A 4 -9.55 -20.21 12.91
N PHE A 5 -8.24 -20.18 13.16
CA PHE A 5 -7.48 -18.93 13.23
C PHE A 5 -7.31 -18.24 11.88
N ASP A 6 -7.30 -18.99 10.77
CA ASP A 6 -7.28 -18.40 9.42
C ASP A 6 -8.63 -17.76 9.09
N ILE A 7 -9.73 -18.37 9.52
CA ILE A 7 -11.07 -17.80 9.38
C ILE A 7 -11.19 -16.51 10.20
N LEU A 8 -10.71 -16.53 11.45
CA LEU A 8 -10.67 -15.35 12.33
C LEU A 8 -9.82 -14.23 11.71
N ARG A 9 -8.62 -14.54 11.23
CA ARG A 9 -7.71 -13.60 10.57
C ARG A 9 -8.38 -12.94 9.36
N GLU A 10 -9.01 -13.74 8.50
CA GLU A 10 -9.72 -13.25 7.31
C GLU A 10 -10.82 -12.26 7.70
N ARG A 11 -11.60 -12.62 8.72
CA ARG A 11 -12.72 -11.79 9.21
C ARG A 11 -12.24 -10.47 9.79
N LEU A 12 -11.20 -10.49 10.63
CA LEU A 12 -10.64 -9.28 11.24
C LEU A 12 -10.07 -8.32 10.19
N LEU A 13 -9.35 -8.86 9.19
CA LEU A 13 -8.82 -8.04 8.08
C LEU A 13 -9.94 -7.40 7.26
N ARG A 14 -11.02 -8.13 6.97
CA ARG A 14 -12.18 -7.58 6.26
C ARG A 14 -12.92 -6.51 7.07
N ALA A 15 -12.93 -6.63 8.39
CA ALA A 15 -13.47 -5.59 9.27
C ALA A 15 -12.56 -4.35 9.36
N GLY A 16 -11.34 -4.40 8.81
CA GLY A 16 -10.42 -3.27 8.77
C GLY A 16 -9.44 -3.19 9.96
N VAL A 17 -9.39 -4.24 10.77
CA VAL A 17 -8.41 -4.40 11.85
C VAL A 17 -7.00 -4.43 11.25
N GLY A 18 -6.06 -3.72 11.87
CA GLY A 18 -4.70 -3.57 11.34
C GLY A 18 -3.96 -4.91 11.22
N PRO A 19 -3.23 -5.18 10.12
CA PRO A 19 -2.64 -6.49 9.87
C PRO A 19 -1.62 -6.92 10.93
N ARG A 20 -0.88 -5.96 11.51
CA ARG A 20 0.03 -6.21 12.63
C ARG A 20 -0.74 -6.60 13.90
N THR A 21 -1.84 -5.91 14.18
CA THR A 21 -2.73 -6.22 15.31
C THR A 21 -3.36 -7.59 15.14
N VAL A 22 -3.85 -7.93 13.94
CA VAL A 22 -4.39 -9.27 13.65
C VAL A 22 -3.33 -10.34 13.83
N ALA A 23 -2.12 -10.15 13.29
CA ALA A 23 -1.03 -11.11 13.43
C ALA A 23 -0.67 -11.36 14.90
N ARG A 24 -0.49 -10.28 15.68
CA ARG A 24 -0.22 -10.35 17.11
C ARG A 24 -1.34 -11.08 17.87
N TYR A 25 -2.59 -10.70 17.61
CA TYR A 25 -3.74 -11.30 18.30
C TYR A 25 -3.88 -12.80 17.99
N VAL A 26 -3.67 -13.21 16.73
CA VAL A 26 -3.69 -14.64 16.36
C VAL A 26 -2.54 -15.40 17.02
N THR A 27 -1.34 -14.80 17.13
CA THR A 27 -0.23 -15.41 17.88
C THR A 27 -0.59 -15.59 19.36
N GLU A 28 -1.09 -14.54 20.02
CA GLU A 28 -1.50 -14.59 21.43
C GLU A 28 -2.60 -15.66 21.68
N LEU A 29 -3.56 -15.81 20.76
CA LEU A 29 -4.58 -16.85 20.85
C LEU A 29 -4.03 -18.27 20.65
N ARG A 30 -3.03 -18.44 19.78
CA ARG A 30 -2.37 -19.75 19.60
C ARG A 30 -1.58 -20.14 20.83
N GLU A 31 -0.83 -19.20 21.40
CA GLU A 31 -0.12 -19.40 22.67
C GLU A 31 -1.10 -19.78 23.79
N HIS A 32 -2.23 -19.07 23.91
CA HIS A 32 -3.23 -19.40 24.91
C HIS A 32 -3.88 -20.77 24.68
N LEU A 33 -4.10 -21.17 23.42
CA LEU A 33 -4.59 -22.51 23.09
C LEU A 33 -3.58 -23.58 23.52
N ASP A 34 -2.29 -23.36 23.27
CA ASP A 34 -1.24 -24.28 23.65
C ASP A 34 -1.11 -24.39 25.19
N ASP A 35 -1.29 -23.29 25.92
CA ASP A 35 -1.38 -23.28 27.38
C ASP A 35 -2.55 -24.11 27.91
N LEU A 36 -3.76 -23.88 27.36
CA LEU A 36 -4.96 -24.63 27.73
C LEU A 36 -4.84 -26.13 27.39
N THR A 37 -4.21 -26.45 26.25
CA THR A 37 -3.96 -27.83 25.85
C THR A 37 -3.03 -28.51 26.83
N ARG A 38 -1.94 -27.84 27.26
CA ARG A 38 -1.00 -28.38 28.26
C ARG A 38 -1.66 -28.62 29.61
N GLU A 39 -2.52 -27.70 30.07
CA GLU A 39 -3.30 -27.86 31.30
C GLU A 39 -4.19 -29.12 31.25
N MET A 40 -4.89 -29.32 30.12
CA MET A 40 -5.77 -30.48 29.94
C MET A 40 -5.01 -31.79 29.81
N THR A 41 -3.89 -31.81 29.09
CA THR A 41 -3.03 -33.01 29.01
C THR A 41 -2.45 -33.37 30.38
N ALA A 42 -2.06 -32.38 31.19
CA ALA A 42 -1.60 -32.60 32.56
C ALA A 42 -2.70 -33.19 33.47
N SER A 43 -3.98 -32.98 33.14
CA SER A 43 -5.11 -33.61 33.83
C SER A 43 -5.45 -35.03 33.35
N GLY A 44 -4.65 -35.59 32.45
CA GLY A 44 -4.76 -36.97 31.98
C GLY A 44 -5.55 -37.15 30.67
N LEU A 45 -5.94 -36.06 30.00
CA LEU A 45 -6.55 -36.15 28.67
C LEU A 45 -5.50 -36.45 27.58
N PRO A 46 -5.81 -37.30 26.59
CA PRO A 46 -5.00 -37.42 25.39
C PRO A 46 -4.87 -36.07 24.66
N GLU A 47 -3.69 -35.76 24.14
CA GLU A 47 -3.40 -34.49 23.45
C GLU A 47 -4.43 -34.06 22.39
N PRO A 48 -4.91 -34.93 21.46
CA PRO A 48 -5.91 -34.50 20.47
C PRO A 48 -7.24 -34.09 21.11
N GLU A 49 -7.70 -34.81 22.13
CA GLU A 49 -8.94 -34.49 22.85
C GLU A 49 -8.76 -33.24 23.72
N ALA A 50 -7.59 -33.10 24.36
CA ALA A 50 -7.21 -31.91 25.12
C ALA A 50 -7.25 -30.66 24.24
N ARG A 51 -6.69 -30.74 23.02
CA ARG A 51 -6.67 -29.62 22.07
C ARG A 51 -8.06 -29.25 21.58
N GLU A 52 -8.91 -30.23 21.26
CA GLU A 52 -10.30 -29.97 20.85
C GLU A 52 -11.09 -29.30 21.97
N ARG A 53 -10.96 -29.81 23.19
CA ARG A 53 -11.64 -29.26 24.38
C ARG A 53 -11.11 -27.87 24.74
N ALA A 54 -9.81 -27.61 24.52
CA ALA A 54 -9.21 -26.30 24.65
C ALA A 54 -9.73 -25.30 23.61
N LEU A 55 -9.92 -25.71 22.35
CA LEU A 55 -10.57 -24.89 21.32
C LEU A 55 -12.01 -24.52 21.69
N VAL A 56 -12.80 -25.48 22.21
CA VAL A 56 -14.16 -25.20 22.68
C VAL A 56 -14.15 -24.19 23.84
N ARG A 57 -13.20 -24.30 24.76
CA ARG A 57 -13.02 -23.37 25.89
C ARG A 57 -12.57 -21.97 25.46
N LEU A 58 -11.74 -21.88 24.42
CA LEU A 58 -11.26 -20.61 23.85
C LEU A 58 -12.42 -19.80 23.24
N GLY A 59 -13.46 -20.48 22.76
CA GLY A 59 -14.67 -19.88 22.21
C GLY A 59 -14.67 -19.77 20.69
N GLY A 60 -15.84 -19.42 20.16
CA GLY A 60 -16.06 -19.34 18.71
C GLY A 60 -15.41 -18.12 18.05
N VAL A 61 -15.19 -18.21 16.74
CA VAL A 61 -14.61 -17.13 15.92
C VAL A 61 -15.36 -15.81 16.08
N ASP A 62 -16.69 -15.82 16.20
CA ASP A 62 -17.52 -14.63 16.44
C ASP A 62 -17.17 -13.93 17.76
N ALA A 63 -17.08 -14.69 18.85
CA ALA A 63 -16.79 -14.18 20.18
C ALA A 63 -15.38 -13.58 20.26
N LEU A 64 -14.42 -14.21 19.59
CA LEU A 64 -13.04 -13.72 19.50
C LEU A 64 -12.92 -12.48 18.58
N ALA A 65 -13.70 -12.41 17.51
CA ALA A 65 -13.62 -11.30 16.56
C ALA A 65 -14.28 -10.02 17.07
N LEU A 66 -15.44 -10.14 17.74
CA LEU A 66 -16.32 -9.01 18.06
C LEU A 66 -15.62 -7.87 18.84
N PRO A 67 -14.81 -8.13 19.90
CA PRO A 67 -14.13 -7.07 20.64
C PRO A 67 -13.16 -6.26 19.77
N MET A 68 -12.45 -6.93 18.86
CA MET A 68 -11.49 -6.29 17.96
C MET A 68 -12.18 -5.46 16.87
N ILE A 69 -13.37 -5.89 16.43
CA ILE A 69 -14.16 -5.20 15.39
C ILE A 69 -14.87 -3.97 15.95
N ILE A 70 -15.39 -4.02 17.19
CA ILE A 70 -16.09 -2.88 17.78
C ILE A 70 -15.11 -1.76 18.14
N ASP A 71 -13.92 -2.10 18.64
CA ASP A 71 -12.96 -1.12 19.09
C ASP A 71 -12.13 -0.54 17.93
N ARG A 72 -12.43 0.72 17.59
CA ARG A 72 -11.74 1.49 16.56
C ARG A 72 -10.24 1.62 16.80
N ARG A 73 -9.72 1.45 18.02
CA ARG A 73 -8.27 1.53 18.28
C ARG A 73 -7.49 0.45 17.53
N PHE A 74 -8.09 -0.70 17.27
CA PHE A 74 -7.47 -1.80 16.52
C PHE A 74 -7.52 -1.62 15.00
N HIS A 75 -8.27 -0.64 14.50
CA HIS A 75 -8.44 -0.42 13.07
C HIS A 75 -7.25 0.32 12.46
N SER A 76 -6.85 -0.11 11.27
CA SER A 76 -5.83 0.60 10.49
C SER A 76 -6.33 1.96 10.01
N TRP A 77 -5.41 2.91 9.79
CA TRP A 77 -5.73 4.22 9.20
C TRP A 77 -6.42 4.11 7.84
N ALA A 78 -6.03 3.13 7.03
CA ALA A 78 -6.62 2.89 5.73
C ALA A 78 -8.07 2.38 5.81
N SER A 79 -8.46 1.76 6.92
CA SER A 79 -9.86 1.43 7.20
C SER A 79 -10.63 2.64 7.73
N LYS A 80 -10.03 3.41 8.64
CA LYS A 80 -10.67 4.59 9.26
C LYS A 80 -10.93 5.72 8.27
N ALA A 81 -9.96 6.00 7.41
CA ALA A 81 -9.98 7.08 6.44
C ALA A 81 -9.34 6.62 5.13
N PRO A 82 -10.01 5.72 4.37
CA PRO A 82 -9.45 5.18 3.13
C PRO A 82 -9.14 6.29 2.12
N TRP A 83 -9.98 7.32 2.03
CA TRP A 83 -9.74 8.47 1.16
C TRP A 83 -8.42 9.18 1.52
N ALA A 84 -8.10 9.37 2.80
CA ALA A 84 -6.87 10.04 3.20
C ALA A 84 -5.64 9.21 2.84
N VAL A 85 -5.68 7.89 3.13
CA VAL A 85 -4.53 7.02 2.86
C VAL A 85 -4.32 6.76 1.37
N PHE A 86 -5.39 6.52 0.61
CA PHE A 86 -5.27 6.15 -0.79
C PHE A 86 -5.27 7.34 -1.74
N LEU A 87 -5.83 8.50 -1.37
CA LEU A 87 -5.84 9.69 -2.23
C LEU A 87 -4.84 10.75 -1.78
N LEU A 88 -4.89 11.15 -0.50
CA LEU A 88 -4.10 12.29 -0.02
C LEU A 88 -2.61 11.94 0.13
N VAL A 89 -2.30 10.81 0.78
CA VAL A 89 -0.90 10.38 1.00
C VAL A 89 -0.08 10.26 -0.29
N PRO A 90 -0.53 9.57 -1.36
CA PRO A 90 0.29 9.46 -2.57
C PRO A 90 0.47 10.78 -3.31
N ILE A 91 -0.55 11.66 -3.32
CA ILE A 91 -0.44 13.01 -3.90
C ILE A 91 0.61 13.83 -3.14
N LEU A 92 0.53 13.85 -1.80
CA LEU A 92 1.49 14.57 -0.95
C LEU A 92 2.89 13.99 -1.05
N ALA A 93 3.01 12.66 -1.08
CA ALA A 93 4.29 11.98 -1.25
C ALA A 93 4.93 12.34 -2.61
N TYR A 94 4.15 12.33 -3.69
CA TYR A 94 4.61 12.74 -5.02
C TYR A 94 5.08 14.20 -5.03
N ALA A 95 4.27 15.11 -4.51
CA ALA A 95 4.61 16.53 -4.42
C ALA A 95 5.89 16.75 -3.60
N CYS A 96 6.01 16.08 -2.45
CA CYS A 96 7.19 16.14 -1.60
C CYS A 96 8.44 15.62 -2.34
N THR A 97 8.36 14.49 -3.03
CA THR A 97 9.49 13.98 -3.83
C THR A 97 9.86 14.94 -4.95
N MET A 98 8.90 15.59 -5.61
CA MET A 98 9.18 16.60 -6.63
C MET A 98 9.92 17.80 -6.05
N VAL A 99 9.45 18.35 -4.92
CA VAL A 99 10.11 19.47 -4.22
C VAL A 99 11.53 19.08 -3.81
N LEU A 100 11.72 17.89 -3.22
CA LEU A 100 13.04 17.40 -2.82
C LEU A 100 13.98 17.21 -4.02
N THR A 101 13.47 16.71 -5.14
CA THR A 101 14.25 16.53 -6.37
C THR A 101 14.72 17.87 -6.92
N VAL A 102 13.82 18.86 -6.98
CA VAL A 102 14.15 20.22 -7.43
C VAL A 102 15.14 20.89 -6.49
N ALA A 103 14.94 20.78 -5.17
CA ALA A 103 15.84 21.33 -4.17
C ALA A 103 17.24 20.70 -4.26
N ALA A 104 17.32 19.37 -4.45
CA ALA A 104 18.59 18.66 -4.62
C ALA A 104 19.32 19.07 -5.90
N LEU A 105 18.59 19.27 -7.01
CA LEU A 105 19.17 19.79 -8.25
C LEU A 105 19.65 21.24 -8.08
N ALA A 106 18.87 22.09 -7.41
CA ALA A 106 19.25 23.47 -7.16
C ALA A 106 20.46 23.61 -6.21
N SER A 107 20.60 22.72 -5.22
CA SER A 107 21.68 22.78 -4.25
C SER A 107 23.06 22.45 -4.83
N VAL A 108 23.09 21.75 -5.97
CA VAL A 108 24.34 21.35 -6.66
C VAL A 108 24.68 22.25 -7.85
N THR A 109 23.83 23.21 -8.19
CA THR A 109 24.11 24.19 -9.26
C THR A 109 24.81 25.43 -8.70
N SER A 110 26.01 25.73 -9.21
CA SER A 110 26.69 27.01 -8.98
C SER A 110 26.42 27.99 -10.13
N PRO A 111 26.37 29.32 -9.86
CA PRO A 111 26.30 30.32 -10.91
C PRO A 111 27.46 30.16 -11.91
N GLY A 112 27.15 29.96 -13.19
CA GLY A 112 28.13 29.97 -14.29
C GLY A 112 28.85 28.64 -14.58
N SER A 113 28.65 27.57 -13.79
CA SER A 113 29.23 26.26 -14.09
C SER A 113 28.27 25.12 -13.72
N ALA A 114 27.77 24.43 -14.73
CA ALA A 114 27.12 23.14 -14.56
C ALA A 114 28.18 22.04 -14.77
N SER A 115 28.31 21.14 -13.81
CA SER A 115 29.17 19.96 -13.95
C SER A 115 28.67 19.07 -15.10
N SER A 116 29.58 18.34 -15.74
CA SER A 116 29.24 17.46 -16.87
C SER A 116 28.20 16.39 -16.50
N TRP A 117 28.18 15.94 -15.24
CA TRP A 117 27.22 14.96 -14.73
C TRP A 117 25.81 15.53 -14.49
N PHE A 118 25.65 16.85 -14.43
CA PHE A 118 24.37 17.49 -14.12
C PHE A 118 23.30 17.20 -15.19
N SER A 119 23.71 17.09 -16.45
CA SER A 119 22.84 16.66 -17.55
C SER A 119 22.24 15.27 -17.29
N THR A 120 23.09 14.30 -16.94
CA THR A 120 22.69 12.93 -16.59
C THR A 120 21.80 12.91 -15.34
N ALA A 121 22.13 13.70 -14.31
CA ALA A 121 21.32 13.80 -13.10
C ALA A 121 19.93 14.37 -13.39
N SER A 122 19.83 15.41 -14.22
CA SER A 122 18.55 16.01 -14.60
C SER A 122 17.67 15.06 -15.43
N LEU A 123 18.28 14.28 -16.33
CA LEU A 123 17.59 13.24 -17.08
C LEU A 123 17.09 12.14 -16.14
N GLY A 124 17.95 11.68 -15.22
CA GLY A 124 17.58 10.71 -14.19
C GLY A 124 16.43 11.20 -13.30
N ALA A 125 16.47 12.47 -12.88
CA ALA A 125 15.41 13.10 -12.11
C ALA A 125 14.07 13.10 -12.87
N ARG A 126 14.08 13.41 -14.17
CA ARG A 126 12.88 13.36 -15.02
C ARG A 126 12.33 11.94 -15.15
N TRP A 127 13.18 10.94 -15.37
CA TRP A 127 12.75 9.54 -15.42
C TRP A 127 12.18 9.06 -14.08
N LEU A 128 12.81 9.47 -12.98
CA LEU A 128 12.35 9.13 -11.64
C LEU A 128 10.97 9.71 -11.38
N THR A 129 10.78 11.04 -11.53
CA THR A 129 9.54 11.72 -11.16
C THR A 129 8.41 11.53 -12.17
N GLY A 130 8.71 11.42 -13.47
CA GLY A 130 7.69 11.23 -14.51
C GLY A 130 7.36 9.76 -14.81
N GLY A 131 8.23 8.82 -14.44
CA GLY A 131 8.10 7.41 -14.81
C GLY A 131 8.08 6.47 -13.60
N LEU A 132 9.24 6.27 -12.96
CA LEU A 132 9.40 5.23 -11.94
C LEU A 132 8.54 5.47 -10.70
N LEU A 133 8.50 6.72 -10.21
CA LEU A 133 7.82 7.07 -8.96
C LEU A 133 6.30 6.81 -9.00
N PRO A 134 5.53 7.24 -10.02
CA PRO A 134 4.09 6.92 -10.08
C PRO A 134 3.84 5.42 -10.22
N ILE A 135 4.71 4.66 -10.90
CA ILE A 135 4.59 3.19 -11.02
C ILE A 135 4.79 2.54 -9.65
N ILE A 136 5.89 2.85 -8.97
CA ILE A 136 6.21 2.31 -7.64
C ILE A 136 5.12 2.70 -6.64
N GLY A 137 4.69 3.96 -6.65
CA GLY A 137 3.61 4.46 -5.80
C GLY A 137 2.32 3.69 -6.00
N ALA A 138 1.90 3.49 -7.25
CA ALA A 138 0.71 2.72 -7.57
C ALA A 138 0.80 1.25 -7.11
N TRP A 139 1.96 0.61 -7.30
CA TRP A 139 2.17 -0.77 -6.82
C TRP A 139 2.14 -0.86 -5.30
N LEU A 140 2.74 0.10 -4.59
CA LEU A 140 2.67 0.15 -3.12
C LEU A 140 1.22 0.31 -2.63
N LEU A 141 0.43 1.19 -3.27
CA LEU A 141 -0.99 1.34 -2.95
C LEU A 141 -1.76 0.04 -3.20
N ALA A 142 -1.48 -0.65 -4.31
CA ALA A 142 -2.11 -1.95 -4.63
C ALA A 142 -1.76 -3.01 -3.57
N LEU A 143 -0.48 -3.09 -3.17
CA LEU A 143 -0.03 -4.01 -2.13
C LEU A 143 -0.68 -3.73 -0.78
N ILE A 144 -0.76 -2.45 -0.37
CA ILE A 144 -1.44 -2.04 0.86
C ILE A 144 -2.92 -2.44 0.80
N ALA A 145 -3.58 -2.18 -0.33
CA ALA A 145 -4.98 -2.51 -0.55
C ALA A 145 -5.26 -4.02 -0.46
N ILE A 146 -4.43 -4.84 -1.10
CA ILE A 146 -4.51 -6.29 -1.06
C ILE A 146 -4.28 -6.80 0.38
N ARG A 147 -3.25 -6.28 1.07
CA ARG A 147 -2.92 -6.70 2.45
C ARG A 147 -4.02 -6.34 3.45
N GLN A 148 -4.73 -5.23 3.23
CA GLN A 148 -5.78 -4.75 4.12
C GLN A 148 -7.19 -5.13 3.66
N ARG A 149 -7.33 -5.86 2.54
CA ARG A 149 -8.62 -6.25 1.94
C ARG A 149 -9.56 -5.06 1.75
N SER A 150 -9.00 -3.89 1.45
CA SER A 150 -9.78 -2.67 1.28
C SER A 150 -10.64 -2.74 0.02
N ARG A 151 -11.73 -1.97 -0.01
CA ARG A 151 -12.51 -1.78 -1.24
C ARG A 151 -11.60 -1.23 -2.36
N PRO A 152 -11.64 -1.81 -3.58
CA PRO A 152 -10.71 -1.47 -4.66
C PRO A 152 -10.89 -0.04 -5.19
N LEU A 153 -12.07 0.57 -4.96
CA LEU A 153 -12.41 1.91 -5.43
C LEU A 153 -11.38 2.97 -4.98
N TRP A 154 -11.02 3.00 -3.70
CA TRP A 154 -10.12 4.02 -3.16
C TRP A 154 -8.68 3.90 -3.68
N PRO A 155 -8.04 2.72 -3.65
CA PRO A 155 -6.74 2.51 -4.29
C PRO A 155 -6.74 2.89 -5.78
N LEU A 156 -7.78 2.51 -6.54
CA LEU A 156 -7.87 2.83 -7.96
C LEU A 156 -7.95 4.33 -8.21
N LEU A 157 -8.76 5.05 -7.42
CA LEU A 157 -8.82 6.52 -7.48
C LEU A 157 -7.46 7.14 -7.15
N GLY A 158 -6.78 6.63 -6.13
CA GLY A 158 -5.44 7.07 -5.75
C GLY A 158 -4.39 6.88 -6.85
N MET A 159 -4.35 5.69 -7.44
CA MET A 159 -3.47 5.37 -8.57
C MET A 159 -3.76 6.28 -9.77
N GLY A 160 -5.02 6.40 -10.15
CA GLY A 160 -5.44 7.26 -11.26
C GLY A 160 -5.06 8.72 -11.03
N ALA A 161 -5.37 9.27 -9.85
CA ALA A 161 -5.02 10.64 -9.50
C ALA A 161 -3.50 10.87 -9.51
N THR A 162 -2.71 9.93 -9.01
CA THR A 162 -1.24 10.03 -9.00
C THR A 162 -0.65 9.95 -10.41
N ILE A 163 -1.16 9.06 -11.27
CA ILE A 163 -0.74 8.97 -12.67
C ILE A 163 -1.07 10.28 -13.41
N VAL A 164 -2.30 10.78 -13.27
CA VAL A 164 -2.70 12.04 -13.90
C VAL A 164 -1.80 13.17 -13.41
N LEU A 165 -1.62 13.31 -12.11
CA LEU A 165 -0.74 14.33 -11.53
C LEU A 165 0.70 14.24 -12.06
N ALA A 166 1.26 13.03 -12.12
CA ALA A 166 2.61 12.81 -12.62
C ALA A 166 2.77 13.14 -14.11
N THR A 167 1.72 12.98 -14.91
CA THR A 167 1.72 13.38 -16.33
C THR A 167 1.46 14.87 -16.53
N MET A 168 0.81 15.55 -15.58
CA MET A 168 0.61 17.00 -15.61
C MET A 168 1.86 17.76 -15.20
N ILE A 169 2.62 17.26 -14.23
CA ILE A 169 3.80 17.96 -13.71
C ILE A 169 5.04 17.54 -14.50
N THR A 170 5.66 18.49 -15.19
CA THR A 170 6.89 18.28 -15.96
C THR A 170 8.06 18.99 -15.30
N LEU A 171 9.18 18.29 -15.17
CA LEU A 171 10.46 18.86 -14.77
C LEU A 171 11.30 19.07 -16.03
N ALA A 172 11.62 20.33 -16.33
CA ALA A 172 12.50 20.69 -17.44
C ALA A 172 13.74 21.38 -16.87
N VAL A 173 14.91 20.87 -17.21
CA VAL A 173 16.19 21.48 -16.82
C VAL A 173 16.88 21.93 -18.11
N SER A 174 17.18 23.22 -18.18
CA SER A 174 17.94 23.84 -19.26
C SER A 174 19.34 24.17 -18.76
N LEU A 175 20.35 23.62 -19.43
CA LEU A 175 21.75 23.87 -19.10
C LEU A 175 22.18 25.25 -19.61
N PRO A 176 23.10 25.94 -18.92
CA PRO A 176 23.63 27.21 -19.41
C PRO A 176 24.35 27.02 -20.74
N ALA A 177 24.08 27.91 -21.69
CA ALA A 177 24.76 28.01 -22.98
C ALA A 177 25.40 29.41 -23.11
N PRO A 178 26.33 29.65 -24.05
CA PRO A 178 27.06 30.93 -24.14
C PRO A 178 26.18 32.20 -24.22
N ALA A 179 24.90 32.05 -24.61
CA ALA A 179 23.92 33.12 -24.69
C ALA A 179 22.65 32.88 -23.84
N GLN A 180 22.60 31.84 -22.99
CA GLN A 180 21.40 31.49 -22.21
C GLN A 180 21.77 31.08 -20.78
N THR A 181 21.12 31.70 -19.79
CA THR A 181 21.22 31.28 -18.39
C THR A 181 20.52 29.94 -18.21
N GLY A 182 21.15 29.00 -17.51
CA GLY A 182 20.52 27.74 -17.16
C GLY A 182 19.35 27.96 -16.20
N ALA A 183 18.29 27.17 -16.36
CA ALA A 183 17.09 27.26 -15.53
C ALA A 183 16.50 25.87 -15.22
N ILE A 184 16.03 25.70 -13.98
CA ILE A 184 15.19 24.57 -13.57
C ILE A 184 13.74 25.05 -13.59
N MET A 185 12.93 24.46 -14.45
CA MET A 185 11.53 24.82 -14.65
C MET A 185 10.63 23.67 -14.20
N ILE A 186 9.60 24.03 -13.45
CA ILE A 186 8.47 23.14 -13.15
C ILE A 186 7.30 23.66 -13.96
N GLY A 187 6.82 22.84 -14.90
CA GLY A 187 5.68 23.15 -15.73
C GLY A 187 4.47 22.31 -15.33
N VAL A 188 3.29 22.91 -15.41
CA VAL A 188 2.02 22.16 -15.41
C VAL A 188 1.51 22.15 -16.84
N THR A 189 1.39 20.96 -17.42
CA THR A 189 0.92 20.74 -18.79
C THR A 189 -0.40 19.97 -18.77
N LEU A 190 -1.13 20.03 -19.88
CA LEU A 190 -2.24 19.09 -20.10
C LEU A 190 -1.67 17.67 -20.13
N PRO A 191 -2.32 16.71 -19.44
CA PRO A 191 -1.80 15.36 -19.38
C PRO A 191 -1.92 14.70 -20.75
N SER A 192 -0.85 14.05 -21.20
CA SER A 192 -0.87 13.28 -22.44
C SER A 192 -1.68 12.01 -22.24
N VAL A 193 -2.76 11.83 -23.02
CA VAL A 193 -3.59 10.63 -23.00
C VAL A 193 -2.73 9.38 -23.22
N LEU A 194 -1.79 9.43 -24.17
CA LEU A 194 -0.88 8.31 -24.42
C LEU A 194 -0.02 7.97 -23.20
N GLN A 195 0.51 8.97 -22.50
CA GLN A 195 1.30 8.74 -21.28
C GLN A 195 0.46 8.19 -20.12
N ILE A 196 -0.78 8.66 -19.97
CA ILE A 196 -1.70 8.09 -18.99
C ILE A 196 -1.94 6.62 -19.30
N LEU A 197 -2.25 6.28 -20.56
CA LEU A 197 -2.53 4.91 -20.98
C LEU A 197 -1.30 4.00 -20.81
N THR A 198 -0.10 4.46 -21.13
CA THR A 198 1.12 3.66 -20.95
C THR A 198 1.42 3.41 -19.47
N LEU A 199 1.34 4.45 -18.63
CA LEU A 199 1.53 4.28 -17.18
C LEU A 199 0.45 3.39 -16.58
N ALA A 200 -0.81 3.55 -16.96
CA ALA A 200 -1.90 2.70 -16.50
C ALA A 200 -1.70 1.24 -16.90
N ALA A 201 -1.26 0.97 -18.13
CA ALA A 201 -0.94 -0.38 -18.59
C ALA A 201 0.19 -1.03 -17.78
N ILE A 202 1.27 -0.28 -17.52
CA ILE A 202 2.40 -0.76 -16.70
C ILE A 202 1.97 -1.01 -15.26
N VAL A 203 1.17 -0.12 -14.69
CA VAL A 203 0.62 -0.26 -13.33
C VAL A 203 -0.30 -1.47 -13.22
N ALA A 204 -1.07 -1.77 -14.27
CA ALA A 204 -1.97 -2.92 -14.30
C ALA A 204 -1.23 -4.26 -14.53
N ALA A 205 -0.05 -4.26 -15.15
CA ALA A 205 0.68 -5.48 -15.52
C ALA A 205 0.86 -6.49 -14.36
N PRO A 206 1.26 -6.11 -13.14
CA PRO A 206 1.39 -7.06 -12.04
C PRO A 206 0.05 -7.65 -11.58
N LEU A 207 -1.06 -6.91 -11.72
CA LEU A 207 -2.39 -7.43 -11.41
C LEU A 207 -2.77 -8.59 -12.34
N PHE A 208 -2.20 -8.61 -13.55
CA PHE A 208 -2.37 -9.73 -14.46
C PHE A 208 -1.54 -10.96 -14.06
N LEU A 209 -0.42 -10.77 -13.37
CA LEU A 209 0.43 -11.86 -12.88
C LEU A 209 -0.09 -12.50 -11.58
N LEU A 210 -1.03 -11.85 -10.88
CA LEU A 210 -1.63 -12.41 -9.67
C LEU A 210 -2.47 -13.66 -9.97
N PRO A 211 -2.48 -14.66 -9.06
CA PRO A 211 -3.33 -15.83 -9.19
C PRO A 211 -4.82 -15.46 -9.40
N PRO A 212 -5.59 -16.22 -10.19
CA PRO A 212 -7.00 -15.93 -10.47
C PRO A 212 -7.83 -15.70 -9.20
N SER A 213 -7.58 -16.50 -8.15
CA SER A 213 -8.28 -16.39 -6.86
C SER A 213 -8.03 -15.06 -6.13
N THR A 214 -6.88 -14.41 -6.35
CA THR A 214 -6.58 -13.07 -5.81
C THR A 214 -7.20 -11.99 -6.69
N ARG A 215 -7.20 -12.20 -8.01
CA ARG A 215 -7.80 -11.28 -8.98
C ARG A 215 -9.32 -11.16 -8.78
N GLU A 216 -10.03 -12.28 -8.67
CA GLU A 216 -11.49 -12.31 -8.45
C GLU A 216 -11.90 -11.58 -7.17
N ARG A 217 -11.14 -11.75 -6.09
CA ARG A 217 -11.38 -11.05 -4.82
C ARG A 217 -11.18 -9.55 -4.91
N PHE A 218 -10.32 -9.08 -5.81
CA PHE A 218 -10.06 -7.65 -5.99
C PHE A 218 -11.16 -6.97 -6.83
N PHE A 219 -11.62 -7.60 -7.91
CA PHE A 219 -12.62 -7.00 -8.81
C PHE A 219 -14.07 -7.23 -8.38
N HIS A 220 -14.36 -8.32 -7.65
CA HIS A 220 -15.70 -8.66 -7.19
C HIS A 220 -15.72 -8.75 -5.66
N PRO A 221 -15.77 -7.60 -4.96
CA PRO A 221 -16.04 -7.61 -3.53
C PRO A 221 -17.45 -8.18 -3.34
N ARG A 222 -17.57 -9.42 -2.83
CA ARG A 222 -18.88 -10.00 -2.52
C ARG A 222 -19.63 -9.06 -1.59
N VAL A 223 -20.68 -8.44 -2.11
CA VAL A 223 -21.60 -7.61 -1.35
C VAL A 223 -22.47 -8.57 -0.54
N HIS A 224 -21.96 -9.00 0.61
CA HIS A 224 -22.80 -9.63 1.61
C HIS A 224 -23.31 -8.49 2.50
N SER A 225 -24.52 -8.05 2.17
CA SER A 225 -25.42 -7.21 2.98
C SER A 225 -25.82 -7.91 4.26
#